data_AF-A0A7X4J4C9-F1
#
_entry.id   AF-A0A7X4J4C9-F1
#
_cell.length_a   1.000
_cell.length_b   1.000
_cell.length_c   1.000
_cell.angle_alpha   90.00
_cell.angle_beta   90.00
_cell.angle_gamma   90.00
#
_symmetry.space_group_name_H-M   'P 1'
#
loop_
_entity.id
_entity.type
_entity.pdbx_description
1 polymer ?
#
loop_
_entity_poly.entity_id
_entity_poly.type
_entity_poly.pdbx_seq_one_letter_code
_entity_poly.pdbx_strand_id
1 'polypeptide(L)'
;MLNSWQKGLMAACLAWAIGLTGCGDTTTPWDRHVDRGDLLFQQGRLKEAKEQYVAALKEAEPFGKEDPRLPLTLTKLAGIHDAQGEYEQAEPLLNRAVSLNETILGDRDPQFAASLSNLAALYFAQRHYEKALPLFERALHVRQEALGADHIDLTLDLKNLAGVLAAQEHYVQAETHLLRALEITENATGPDDPQLVERLNNLALLYRAQRDYDKAIPLLERALTITTKQYGDESPGLLGSLNNLASMLVAQGTPDKAEELLKQALTITERSFGPENPRLVASLTKLADFYRLQGQLEKAEPLLISALEINEKKFGPEHEKVANVANNLALLYFFQEKYAKAEPLFAQALTINEKTLGKEHPIVARTLKNYVALLKRTNRDKDAEIFEARIASIEQES
;
A
#
# COMPACT_ATOMS: atom_id res chain seq x y z
N MET A 1 -13.84 -8.62 -66.30
CA MET A 1 -14.89 -8.05 -67.18
C MET A 1 -16.19 -8.01 -66.40
N LEU A 2 -17.00 -6.98 -66.64
CA LEU A 2 -18.00 -6.38 -65.76
C LEU A 2 -19.26 -7.21 -65.41
N ASN A 3 -19.91 -6.73 -64.33
CA ASN A 3 -21.17 -7.08 -63.65
C ASN A 3 -22.45 -7.19 -64.50
N SER A 4 -23.46 -7.85 -63.90
CA SER A 4 -24.87 -7.43 -63.96
C SER A 4 -25.60 -7.61 -62.61
N TRP A 5 -25.37 -6.66 -61.71
CA TRP A 5 -26.47 -6.14 -60.89
C TRP A 5 -27.38 -5.27 -61.79
N GLN A 6 -28.69 -5.22 -61.49
CA GLN A 6 -29.75 -4.40 -62.10
C GLN A 6 -30.59 -5.03 -63.23
N LYS A 7 -31.48 -5.94 -62.82
CA LYS A 7 -32.93 -5.93 -63.13
C LYS A 7 -33.62 -6.58 -61.91
N GLY A 8 -34.06 -5.88 -60.84
CA GLY A 8 -35.11 -4.86 -60.79
C GLY A 8 -36.47 -5.51 -61.10
N LEU A 9 -37.54 -5.50 -60.28
CA LEU A 9 -37.84 -4.95 -58.96
C LEU A 9 -39.32 -5.37 -58.66
N MET A 10 -39.72 -5.39 -57.38
CA MET A 10 -41.08 -5.54 -56.81
C MET A 10 -41.59 -6.99 -56.61
N ALA A 11 -41.92 -7.47 -55.40
CA ALA A 11 -42.54 -6.77 -54.27
C ALA A 11 -42.19 -7.40 -52.91
N ALA A 12 -41.74 -6.56 -51.97
CA ALA A 12 -42.11 -6.55 -50.55
C ALA A 12 -41.25 -5.49 -49.84
N CYS A 13 -41.76 -4.26 -49.74
CA CYS A 13 -41.14 -3.20 -48.98
C CYS A 13 -42.22 -2.36 -48.30
N LEU A 14 -41.86 -1.83 -47.12
CA LEU A 14 -42.46 -0.74 -46.32
C LEU A 14 -43.49 -1.20 -45.26
N ALA A 15 -43.35 -0.88 -43.96
CA ALA A 15 -42.48 0.07 -43.22
C ALA A 15 -42.56 -0.32 -41.70
N TRP A 16 -41.67 -0.04 -40.74
CA TRP A 16 -40.78 1.07 -40.36
C TRP A 16 -39.54 0.47 -39.62
N ALA A 17 -38.27 0.77 -39.95
CA ALA A 17 -37.47 1.95 -39.57
C ALA A 17 -37.34 2.22 -38.05
N ILE A 18 -36.17 1.93 -37.47
CA ILE A 18 -35.28 2.85 -36.69
C ILE A 18 -34.12 2.03 -36.07
N GLY A 19 -32.86 2.43 -36.35
CA GLY A 19 -31.77 2.31 -35.36
C GLY A 19 -30.76 1.15 -35.47
N LEU A 20 -30.08 0.97 -36.60
CA LEU A 20 -28.76 0.29 -36.59
C LEU A 20 -27.66 1.34 -36.38
N THR A 21 -27.43 1.70 -35.13
CA THR A 21 -26.19 2.33 -34.67
C THR A 21 -25.80 1.72 -33.33
N GLY A 22 -24.59 1.16 -33.27
CA GLY A 22 -23.90 0.84 -32.04
C GLY A 22 -23.58 -0.64 -31.92
N CYS A 23 -22.29 -0.97 -31.95
CA CYS A 23 -21.79 -2.06 -31.13
C CYS A 23 -22.28 -1.79 -29.70
N GLY A 24 -23.35 -2.49 -29.29
CA GLY A 24 -23.94 -2.32 -27.98
C GLY A 24 -22.96 -2.78 -26.93
N ASP A 25 -22.57 -1.86 -26.05
CA ASP A 25 -21.84 -2.12 -24.82
C ASP A 25 -22.59 -3.24 -24.05
N THR A 26 -21.96 -4.40 -23.90
CA THR A 26 -22.56 -5.61 -23.29
C THR A 26 -22.57 -5.56 -21.77
N THR A 27 -22.13 -4.45 -21.18
CA THR A 27 -22.03 -4.24 -19.74
C THR A 27 -23.40 -4.10 -19.09
N THR A 28 -23.69 -4.96 -18.10
CA THR A 28 -24.91 -4.86 -17.31
C THR A 28 -24.89 -3.60 -16.43
N PRO A 29 -26.05 -3.10 -15.94
CA PRO A 29 -26.07 -2.03 -14.93
C PRO A 29 -25.20 -2.36 -13.70
N TRP A 30 -25.18 -3.63 -13.27
CA TRP A 30 -24.34 -4.11 -12.19
C TRP A 30 -22.83 -3.96 -12.54
N ASP A 31 -22.40 -4.41 -13.73
CA ASP A 31 -21.00 -4.30 -14.16
C ASP A 31 -20.54 -2.85 -14.15
N ARG A 32 -21.36 -1.94 -14.70
CA ARG A 32 -21.04 -0.51 -14.72
C ARG A 32 -20.85 0.09 -13.32
N HIS A 33 -21.68 -0.33 -12.36
CA HIS A 33 -21.52 0.11 -10.97
C HIS A 33 -20.26 -0.46 -10.33
N VAL A 34 -19.96 -1.75 -10.53
CA VAL A 34 -18.75 -2.37 -9.98
C VAL A 34 -17.49 -1.75 -10.58
N ASP A 35 -17.40 -1.63 -11.91
CA ASP A 35 -16.25 -1.06 -12.61
C ASP A 35 -16.02 0.40 -12.20
N ARG A 36 -17.10 1.17 -12.09
CA ARG A 36 -17.00 2.56 -11.63
C ARG A 36 -16.59 2.63 -10.17
N GLY A 37 -17.12 1.75 -9.32
CA GLY A 37 -16.74 1.64 -7.92
C GLY A 37 -15.25 1.30 -7.76
N ASP A 38 -14.74 0.33 -8.51
CA ASP A 38 -13.34 -0.10 -8.49
C ASP A 38 -12.41 1.05 -8.91
N LEU A 39 -12.77 1.78 -9.97
CA LEU A 39 -12.02 2.95 -10.40
C LEU A 39 -11.99 4.06 -9.33
N LEU A 40 -13.14 4.35 -8.71
CA LEU A 40 -13.23 5.37 -7.66
C LEU A 40 -12.46 4.95 -6.40
N PHE A 41 -12.49 3.66 -6.06
CA PHE A 41 -11.73 3.10 -4.95
C PHE A 41 -10.22 3.27 -5.17
N GLN A 42 -9.74 2.93 -6.37
CA GLN A 42 -8.34 3.14 -6.75
C GLN A 42 -7.93 4.63 -6.73
N GLN A 43 -8.87 5.54 -6.97
CA GLN A 43 -8.67 6.99 -6.86
C GLN A 43 -8.73 7.50 -5.42
N GLY A 44 -8.97 6.64 -4.42
CA GLY A 44 -9.17 7.04 -3.02
C GLY A 44 -10.50 7.74 -2.76
N ARG A 45 -11.42 7.76 -3.72
CA ARG A 45 -12.74 8.39 -3.62
C ARG A 45 -13.73 7.42 -2.95
N LEU A 46 -13.42 7.05 -1.72
CA LEU A 46 -14.08 5.97 -0.98
C LEU A 46 -15.60 6.18 -0.85
N LYS A 47 -16.05 7.42 -0.59
CA LYS A 47 -17.47 7.74 -0.49
C LYS A 47 -18.24 7.44 -1.79
N GLU A 48 -17.70 7.87 -2.92
CA GLU A 48 -18.34 7.68 -4.22
C GLU A 48 -18.26 6.21 -4.66
N ALA A 49 -17.16 5.53 -4.35
CA ALA A 49 -17.03 4.08 -4.56
C ALA A 49 -18.09 3.31 -3.76
N LYS A 50 -18.33 3.69 -2.49
CA LYS A 50 -19.41 3.14 -1.65
C LYS A 50 -20.77 3.29 -2.32
N GLU A 51 -21.09 4.48 -2.83
CA GLU A 51 -22.36 4.74 -3.52
C GLU A 51 -22.54 3.83 -4.74
N GLN A 52 -21.48 3.60 -5.51
CA GLN A 52 -21.52 2.67 -6.64
C GLN A 52 -21.73 1.22 -6.20
N TYR A 53 -21.01 0.73 -5.19
CA TYR A 53 -21.21 -0.64 -4.72
C TYR A 53 -22.57 -0.86 -4.04
N VAL A 54 -23.14 0.16 -3.37
CA VAL A 54 -24.52 0.10 -2.87
C VAL A 54 -25.52 -0.01 -4.04
N ALA A 55 -25.28 0.71 -5.14
CA ALA A 55 -26.09 0.59 -6.34
C ALA A 55 -25.95 -0.81 -6.98
N ALA A 56 -24.73 -1.33 -7.10
CA ALA A 56 -24.50 -2.70 -7.54
C ALA A 56 -25.21 -3.72 -6.65
N LEU A 57 -25.25 -3.50 -5.32
CA LEU A 57 -25.90 -4.43 -4.40
C LEU A 57 -27.41 -4.51 -4.70
N LYS A 58 -28.05 -3.35 -4.94
CA LYS A 58 -29.47 -3.27 -5.32
C LYS A 58 -29.76 -3.95 -6.66
N GLU A 59 -28.82 -3.95 -7.60
CA GLU A 59 -28.95 -4.67 -8.87
C GLU A 59 -28.78 -6.19 -8.68
N ALA A 60 -27.97 -6.64 -7.72
CA ALA A 60 -27.72 -8.06 -7.47
C ALA A 60 -28.80 -8.73 -6.60
N GLU A 61 -29.34 -8.04 -5.60
CA GLU A 61 -30.32 -8.57 -4.63
C GLU A 61 -31.56 -9.27 -5.26
N PRO A 62 -32.19 -8.75 -6.33
CA PRO A 62 -33.38 -9.36 -6.93
C PRO A 62 -33.17 -10.77 -7.50
N PHE A 63 -31.92 -11.12 -7.83
CA PHE A 63 -31.58 -12.42 -8.39
C PHE A 63 -31.42 -13.51 -7.32
N GLY A 64 -31.46 -13.13 -6.03
CA GLY A 64 -31.49 -14.03 -4.91
C GLY A 64 -30.11 -14.48 -4.43
N LYS A 65 -30.12 -15.38 -3.44
CA LYS A 65 -28.92 -15.81 -2.70
C LYS A 65 -27.95 -16.70 -3.48
N GLU A 66 -28.39 -17.27 -4.60
CA GLU A 66 -27.55 -18.13 -5.45
C GLU A 66 -26.79 -17.32 -6.51
N ASP A 67 -27.02 -16.00 -6.59
CA ASP A 67 -26.35 -15.15 -7.57
C ASP A 67 -24.93 -14.78 -7.10
N PRO A 68 -23.87 -15.10 -7.87
CA PRO A 68 -22.48 -14.84 -7.48
C PRO A 68 -22.14 -13.34 -7.39
N ARG A 69 -22.96 -12.46 -7.97
CA ARG A 69 -22.78 -11.01 -7.85
C ARG A 69 -22.97 -10.53 -6.41
N LEU A 70 -23.86 -11.17 -5.65
CA LEU A 70 -24.16 -10.76 -4.28
C LEU A 70 -22.95 -10.85 -3.34
N PRO A 71 -22.28 -12.02 -3.15
CA PRO A 71 -21.10 -12.10 -2.29
C PRO A 71 -19.94 -11.23 -2.79
N LEU A 72 -19.78 -11.05 -4.10
CA LEU A 72 -18.79 -10.15 -4.67
C LEU A 72 -19.06 -8.69 -4.26
N THR A 73 -20.28 -8.19 -4.42
CA THR A 73 -20.61 -6.82 -4.04
C THR A 73 -20.52 -6.59 -2.53
N LEU A 74 -20.93 -7.57 -1.71
CA LEU A 74 -20.75 -7.52 -0.26
C LEU A 74 -19.27 -7.41 0.13
N THR A 75 -18.40 -8.19 -0.52
CA THR A 75 -16.95 -8.13 -0.30
C THR A 75 -16.38 -6.75 -0.67
N LYS A 76 -16.83 -6.17 -1.80
CA LYS A 76 -16.39 -4.82 -2.23
C LYS A 76 -16.84 -3.73 -1.25
N LEU A 77 -18.07 -3.80 -0.75
CA LEU A 77 -18.57 -2.89 0.30
C LEU A 77 -17.80 -3.05 1.61
N ALA A 78 -17.50 -4.29 2.01
CA ALA A 78 -16.68 -4.54 3.18
C ALA A 78 -15.28 -3.93 3.05
N GLY A 79 -14.66 -4.02 1.86
CA GLY A 79 -13.37 -3.36 1.58
C GLY A 79 -13.42 -1.83 1.69
N ILE A 80 -14.55 -1.20 1.38
CA ILE A 80 -14.74 0.24 1.65
C ILE A 80 -14.73 0.51 3.15
N HIS A 81 -15.54 -0.25 3.90
CA HIS A 81 -15.64 -0.08 5.34
C HIS A 81 -14.28 -0.33 6.04
N ASP A 82 -13.57 -1.39 5.66
CA ASP A 82 -12.20 -1.68 6.11
C ASP A 82 -11.23 -0.52 5.83
N ALA A 83 -11.24 0.02 4.61
CA ALA A 83 -10.41 1.17 4.25
C ALA A 83 -10.76 2.46 5.02
N GLN A 84 -11.98 2.55 5.57
CA GLN A 84 -12.43 3.65 6.42
C GLN A 84 -12.20 3.38 7.92
N GLY A 85 -11.69 2.21 8.32
CA GLY A 85 -11.61 1.77 9.72
C GLY A 85 -12.97 1.38 10.33
N GLU A 86 -14.01 1.29 9.51
CA GLU A 86 -15.39 0.93 9.86
C GLU A 86 -15.52 -0.61 10.00
N TYR A 87 -14.69 -1.23 10.85
CA TYR A 87 -14.57 -2.69 10.94
C TYR A 87 -15.87 -3.40 11.36
N GLU A 88 -16.65 -2.77 12.24
CA GLU A 88 -17.95 -3.28 12.71
C GLU A 88 -18.98 -3.40 11.57
N GLN A 89 -18.84 -2.57 10.53
CA GLN A 89 -19.68 -2.63 9.33
C GLN A 89 -19.13 -3.62 8.30
N ALA A 90 -17.81 -3.77 8.21
CA ALA A 90 -17.17 -4.71 7.28
C ALA A 90 -17.40 -6.18 7.65
N GLU A 91 -17.29 -6.53 8.94
CA GLU A 91 -17.38 -7.91 9.43
C GLU A 91 -18.69 -8.64 9.06
N PRO A 92 -19.91 -8.07 9.28
CA PRO A 92 -21.14 -8.76 8.91
C PRO A 92 -21.28 -8.95 7.39
N LEU A 93 -20.72 -8.03 6.58
CA LEU A 93 -20.73 -8.14 5.13
C LEU A 93 -19.85 -9.31 4.64
N LEU A 94 -18.64 -9.45 5.20
CA LEU A 94 -17.75 -10.56 4.86
C LEU A 94 -18.28 -11.90 5.38
N ASN A 95 -18.84 -11.96 6.59
CA ASN A 95 -19.47 -13.19 7.10
C ASN A 95 -20.62 -13.65 6.18
N ARG A 96 -21.46 -12.71 5.71
CA ARG A 96 -22.53 -13.00 4.75
C ARG A 96 -21.96 -13.45 3.41
N ALA A 97 -20.90 -12.79 2.89
CA ALA A 97 -20.26 -13.17 1.64
C ALA A 97 -19.65 -14.58 1.70
N VAL A 98 -18.97 -14.93 2.79
CA VAL A 98 -18.43 -16.28 3.06
C VAL A 98 -19.55 -17.31 3.03
N SER A 99 -20.64 -17.08 3.76
CA SER A 99 -21.77 -18.02 3.84
C SER A 99 -22.45 -18.25 2.48
N LEU A 100 -22.59 -17.19 1.68
CA LEU A 100 -23.15 -17.27 0.33
C LEU A 100 -22.21 -18.03 -0.61
N ASN A 101 -20.91 -17.71 -0.60
CA ASN A 101 -19.93 -18.40 -1.44
C ASN A 101 -19.77 -19.88 -1.06
N GLU A 102 -19.88 -20.24 0.23
CA GLU A 102 -19.91 -21.65 0.65
C GLU A 102 -21.11 -22.39 0.05
N THR A 103 -22.27 -21.73 -0.05
CA THR A 103 -23.48 -22.31 -0.64
C THR A 103 -23.38 -22.43 -2.17
N ILE A 104 -22.92 -21.37 -2.84
CA ILE A 104 -22.88 -21.27 -4.30
C ILE A 104 -21.79 -22.17 -4.90
N LEU A 105 -20.59 -22.16 -4.31
CA LEU A 105 -19.39 -22.80 -4.85
C LEU A 105 -19.11 -24.16 -4.21
N GLY A 106 -19.52 -24.35 -2.95
CA GLY A 106 -19.14 -25.48 -2.12
C GLY A 106 -17.86 -25.22 -1.31
N ASP A 107 -17.67 -26.01 -0.26
CA ASP A 107 -16.61 -25.86 0.74
C ASP A 107 -15.20 -26.26 0.24
N ARG A 108 -15.09 -26.86 -0.94
CA ARG A 108 -13.85 -27.30 -1.59
C ARG A 108 -13.42 -26.44 -2.78
N ASP A 109 -14.18 -25.41 -3.13
CA ASP A 109 -13.85 -24.57 -4.28
C ASP A 109 -12.71 -23.57 -3.95
N PRO A 110 -11.66 -23.45 -4.78
CA PRO A 110 -10.60 -22.46 -4.60
C PRO A 110 -11.09 -21.01 -4.48
N GLN A 111 -12.20 -20.64 -5.14
CA GLN A 111 -12.80 -19.31 -5.08
C GLN A 111 -13.52 -19.08 -3.74
N PHE A 112 -14.05 -20.14 -3.11
CA PHE A 112 -14.57 -20.04 -1.75
C PHE A 112 -13.45 -19.67 -0.76
N ALA A 113 -12.25 -20.23 -0.94
CA ALA A 113 -11.09 -19.92 -0.11
C ALA A 113 -10.71 -18.42 -0.14
N ALA A 114 -10.97 -17.70 -1.24
CA ALA A 114 -10.75 -16.25 -1.31
C ALA A 114 -11.65 -15.48 -0.33
N SER A 115 -12.86 -15.96 -0.08
CA SER A 115 -13.79 -15.36 0.88
C SER A 115 -13.28 -15.50 2.30
N LEU A 116 -12.75 -16.69 2.64
CA LEU A 116 -12.10 -16.95 3.93
C LEU A 116 -10.89 -16.04 4.12
N SER A 117 -10.03 -15.91 3.09
CA SER A 117 -8.86 -15.02 3.13
C SER A 117 -9.25 -13.56 3.36
N ASN A 118 -10.34 -13.07 2.77
CA ASN A 118 -10.81 -11.69 2.97
C ASN A 118 -11.30 -11.45 4.40
N LEU A 119 -12.09 -12.37 4.96
CA LEU A 119 -12.54 -12.27 6.35
C LEU A 119 -11.35 -12.37 7.33
N ALA A 120 -10.39 -13.25 7.05
CA ALA A 120 -9.17 -13.37 7.83
C ALA A 120 -8.32 -12.08 7.79
N ALA A 121 -8.22 -11.44 6.63
CA ALA A 121 -7.50 -10.17 6.47
C ALA A 121 -8.15 -9.04 7.30
N LEU A 122 -9.49 -8.98 7.36
CA LEU A 122 -10.20 -8.04 8.22
C LEU A 122 -9.88 -8.29 9.70
N TYR A 123 -9.90 -9.54 10.17
CA TYR A 123 -9.51 -9.85 11.55
C TYR A 123 -8.05 -9.55 11.83
N PHE A 124 -7.15 -9.78 10.87
CA PHE A 124 -5.74 -9.41 11.00
C PHE A 124 -5.57 -7.89 11.14
N ALA A 125 -6.30 -7.08 10.36
CA ALA A 125 -6.28 -5.61 10.46
C ALA A 125 -6.74 -5.13 11.85
N GLN A 126 -7.72 -5.81 12.44
CA GLN A 126 -8.19 -5.57 13.82
C GLN A 126 -7.27 -6.15 14.91
N ARG A 127 -6.16 -6.83 14.53
CA ARG A 127 -5.27 -7.57 15.44
C ARG A 127 -5.93 -8.74 16.17
N HIS A 128 -7.10 -9.21 15.70
CA HIS A 128 -7.76 -10.44 16.14
C HIS A 128 -7.10 -11.67 15.49
N TYR A 129 -5.81 -11.88 15.78
CA TYR A 129 -4.99 -12.91 15.14
C TYR A 129 -5.52 -14.33 15.38
N GLU A 130 -6.13 -14.57 16.54
CA GLU A 130 -6.78 -15.83 16.91
C GLU A 130 -7.98 -16.18 16.03
N LYS A 131 -8.67 -15.18 15.46
CA LYS A 131 -9.75 -15.40 14.48
C LYS A 131 -9.22 -15.49 13.05
N ALA A 132 -8.18 -14.74 12.72
CA ALA A 132 -7.58 -14.71 11.39
C ALA A 132 -6.88 -16.04 11.04
N LEU A 133 -6.10 -16.58 11.97
CA LEU A 133 -5.26 -17.77 11.78
C LEU A 133 -6.05 -18.98 11.23
N PRO A 134 -7.12 -19.47 11.89
CA PRO A 134 -7.85 -20.65 11.41
C PRO A 134 -8.53 -20.44 10.05
N LEU A 135 -8.88 -19.20 9.70
CA LEU A 135 -9.46 -18.88 8.40
C LEU A 135 -8.43 -18.94 7.28
N PHE A 136 -7.21 -18.41 7.51
CA PHE A 136 -6.11 -18.55 6.54
C PHE A 136 -5.66 -20.01 6.39
N GLU A 137 -5.60 -20.77 7.49
CA GLU A 137 -5.29 -22.21 7.44
C GLU A 137 -6.34 -22.98 6.63
N ARG A 138 -7.63 -22.71 6.85
CA ARG A 138 -8.72 -23.31 6.07
C ARG A 138 -8.63 -22.91 4.60
N ALA A 139 -8.36 -21.65 4.29
CA ALA A 139 -8.21 -21.17 2.92
C ALA A 139 -7.05 -21.87 2.19
N LEU A 140 -5.89 -21.99 2.85
CA LEU A 140 -4.72 -22.72 2.33
C LEU A 140 -5.06 -24.19 2.08
N HIS A 141 -5.73 -24.85 3.03
CA HIS A 141 -6.11 -26.25 2.91
C HIS A 141 -7.04 -26.50 1.72
N VAL A 142 -8.10 -25.68 1.57
CA VAL A 142 -9.03 -25.77 0.44
C VAL A 142 -8.31 -25.61 -0.91
N ARG A 143 -7.48 -24.56 -1.06
CA ARG A 143 -6.73 -24.37 -2.32
C ARG A 143 -5.71 -25.48 -2.56
N GLN A 144 -5.06 -25.97 -1.52
CA GLN A 144 -4.10 -27.07 -1.62
C GLN A 144 -4.77 -28.38 -2.08
N GLU A 145 -5.96 -28.72 -1.56
CA GLU A 145 -6.69 -29.90 -2.00
C GLU A 145 -7.16 -29.79 -3.45
N ALA A 146 -7.62 -28.61 -3.85
CA ALA A 146 -8.19 -28.39 -5.18
C ALA A 146 -7.14 -28.21 -6.29
N LEU A 147 -6.00 -27.57 -5.99
CA LEU A 147 -4.99 -27.18 -6.98
C LEU A 147 -3.69 -27.99 -6.88
N GLY A 148 -3.44 -28.66 -5.75
CA GLY A 148 -2.19 -29.37 -5.45
C GLY A 148 -1.22 -28.55 -4.59
N ALA A 149 -0.28 -29.24 -3.95
CA ALA A 149 0.62 -28.68 -2.93
C ALA A 149 1.66 -27.67 -3.45
N ASP A 150 1.95 -27.69 -4.76
CA ASP A 150 2.98 -26.85 -5.38
C ASP A 150 2.38 -25.82 -6.36
N HIS A 151 1.07 -25.59 -6.31
CA HIS A 151 0.42 -24.63 -7.19
C HIS A 151 0.71 -23.18 -6.76
N ILE A 152 0.96 -22.30 -7.74
CA ILE A 152 1.41 -20.92 -7.50
C ILE A 152 0.42 -20.08 -6.67
N ASP A 153 -0.87 -20.38 -6.77
CA ASP A 153 -1.93 -19.68 -6.02
C ASP A 153 -1.84 -19.89 -4.50
N LEU A 154 -1.17 -20.94 -4.02
CA LEU A 154 -0.96 -21.16 -2.59
C LEU A 154 -0.01 -20.11 -1.99
N THR A 155 0.80 -19.44 -2.81
CA THR A 155 1.82 -18.49 -2.32
C THR A 155 1.21 -17.27 -1.63
N LEU A 156 -0.01 -16.85 -2.02
CA LEU A 156 -0.72 -15.77 -1.35
C LEU A 156 -1.16 -16.20 0.06
N ASP A 157 -1.68 -17.42 0.21
CA ASP A 157 -2.10 -17.94 1.51
C ASP A 157 -0.92 -18.13 2.45
N LEU A 158 0.16 -18.73 1.95
CA LEU A 158 1.39 -18.93 2.70
C LEU A 158 1.95 -17.60 3.19
N LYS A 159 1.95 -16.55 2.35
CA LYS A 159 2.33 -15.19 2.77
C LYS A 159 1.42 -14.68 3.89
N ASN A 160 0.11 -14.76 3.71
CA ASN A 160 -0.84 -14.21 4.68
C ASN A 160 -0.74 -14.93 6.04
N LEU A 161 -0.63 -16.26 6.02
CA LEU A 161 -0.42 -17.09 7.20
C LEU A 161 0.88 -16.72 7.91
N ALA A 162 1.98 -16.57 7.17
CA ALA A 162 3.25 -16.10 7.72
C ALA A 162 3.13 -14.71 8.37
N GLY A 163 2.34 -13.80 7.79
CA GLY A 163 2.07 -12.49 8.36
C GLY A 163 1.39 -12.55 9.73
N VAL A 164 0.36 -13.39 9.88
CA VAL A 164 -0.32 -13.60 11.17
C VAL A 164 0.63 -14.22 12.19
N LEU A 165 1.37 -15.26 11.80
CA LEU A 165 2.33 -15.93 12.66
C LEU A 165 3.44 -15.00 13.13
N ALA A 166 4.00 -14.17 12.23
CA ALA A 166 5.02 -13.19 12.58
C ALA A 166 4.50 -12.10 13.54
N ALA A 167 3.24 -11.69 13.40
CA ALA A 167 2.61 -10.75 14.32
C ALA A 167 2.37 -11.34 15.72
N GLN A 168 2.32 -12.67 15.82
CA GLN A 168 2.27 -13.43 17.08
C GLN A 168 3.66 -13.93 17.54
N GLU A 169 4.74 -13.44 16.92
CA GLU A 169 6.13 -13.84 17.21
C GLU A 169 6.44 -15.33 16.95
N HIS A 170 5.58 -16.04 16.23
CA HIS A 170 5.79 -17.42 15.78
C HIS A 170 6.70 -17.47 14.54
N TYR A 171 7.92 -16.94 14.67
CA TYR A 171 8.82 -16.68 13.54
C TYR A 171 9.25 -17.93 12.77
N VAL A 172 9.45 -19.07 13.44
CA VAL A 172 9.87 -20.33 12.79
C VAL A 172 8.78 -20.87 11.84
N GLN A 173 7.52 -20.78 12.26
CA GLN A 173 6.39 -21.20 11.42
C GLN A 173 6.20 -20.22 10.27
N ALA A 174 6.33 -18.91 10.52
CA ALA A 174 6.30 -17.90 9.46
C ALA A 174 7.41 -18.11 8.41
N GLU A 175 8.64 -18.42 8.85
CA GLU A 175 9.78 -18.71 7.97
C GLU A 175 9.48 -19.93 7.10
N THR A 176 8.92 -20.99 7.68
CA THR A 176 8.52 -22.20 6.94
C THR A 176 7.55 -21.88 5.80
N HIS A 177 6.52 -21.06 6.05
CA HIS A 177 5.55 -20.69 5.01
C HIS A 177 6.15 -19.76 3.94
N LEU A 178 6.99 -18.79 4.31
CA LEU A 178 7.64 -17.90 3.34
C LEU A 178 8.68 -18.63 2.48
N LEU A 179 9.45 -19.55 3.04
CA LEU A 179 10.38 -20.40 2.28
C LEU A 179 9.63 -21.27 1.28
N ARG A 180 8.52 -21.92 1.71
CA ARG A 180 7.67 -22.70 0.81
C ARG A 180 7.08 -21.82 -0.30
N ALA A 181 6.63 -20.61 0.00
CA ALA A 181 6.12 -19.69 -1.00
C ALA A 181 7.19 -19.28 -2.02
N LEU A 182 8.42 -19.03 -1.56
CA LEU A 182 9.56 -18.72 -2.42
C LEU A 182 9.90 -19.90 -3.34
N GLU A 183 9.96 -21.12 -2.80
CA GLU A 183 10.24 -22.35 -3.55
C GLU A 183 9.19 -22.64 -4.62
N ILE A 184 7.89 -22.52 -4.29
CA ILE A 184 6.80 -22.71 -5.25
C ILE A 184 6.92 -21.71 -6.40
N THR A 185 7.14 -20.42 -6.10
CA THR A 185 7.34 -19.40 -7.14
C THR A 185 8.56 -19.71 -7.99
N GLU A 186 9.70 -20.01 -7.37
CA GLU A 186 10.96 -20.28 -8.07
C GLU A 186 10.86 -21.48 -9.00
N ASN A 187 10.19 -22.55 -8.57
CA ASN A 187 9.95 -23.73 -9.40
C ASN A 187 8.99 -23.45 -10.56
N ALA A 188 7.99 -22.58 -10.36
CA ALA A 188 7.00 -22.26 -11.39
C ALA A 188 7.51 -21.29 -12.47
N THR A 189 8.33 -20.31 -12.08
CA THR A 189 8.71 -19.19 -12.96
C THR A 189 10.21 -19.14 -13.28
N GLY A 190 11.03 -19.85 -12.52
CA GLY A 190 12.49 -19.81 -12.62
C GLY A 190 13.16 -18.82 -11.66
N PRO A 191 14.49 -18.93 -11.48
CA PRO A 191 15.25 -18.28 -10.40
C PRO A 191 15.43 -16.75 -10.53
N ASP A 192 15.16 -16.22 -11.73
CA ASP A 192 15.32 -14.80 -12.09
C ASP A 192 13.98 -14.09 -12.32
N ASP A 193 12.86 -14.71 -11.96
CA ASP A 193 11.54 -14.13 -12.20
C ASP A 193 11.26 -12.95 -11.26
N PRO A 194 10.72 -11.83 -11.76
CA PRO A 194 10.35 -10.67 -10.94
C PRO A 194 9.38 -10.96 -9.78
N GLN A 195 8.54 -12.00 -9.87
CA GLN A 195 7.62 -12.39 -8.79
C GLN A 195 8.37 -12.85 -7.53
N LEU A 196 9.63 -13.29 -7.65
CA LEU A 196 10.46 -13.64 -6.51
C LEU A 196 10.82 -12.42 -5.65
N VAL A 197 10.86 -11.22 -6.21
CA VAL A 197 11.27 -9.99 -5.49
C VAL A 197 10.38 -9.75 -4.27
N GLU A 198 9.06 -9.88 -4.39
CA GLU A 198 8.15 -9.73 -3.23
C GLU A 198 8.43 -10.79 -2.16
N ARG A 199 8.65 -12.05 -2.55
CA ARG A 199 8.86 -13.17 -1.63
C ARG A 199 10.18 -13.02 -0.87
N LEU A 200 11.25 -12.68 -1.58
CA LEU A 200 12.56 -12.37 -1.00
C LEU A 200 12.47 -11.19 -0.02
N ASN A 201 11.76 -10.12 -0.39
CA ASN A 201 11.54 -8.96 0.49
C ASN A 201 10.78 -9.36 1.77
N ASN A 202 9.71 -10.14 1.67
CA ASN A 202 8.93 -10.57 2.84
C ASN A 202 9.75 -11.44 3.80
N LEU A 203 10.56 -12.36 3.27
CA LEU A 203 11.44 -13.20 4.08
C LEU A 203 12.56 -12.38 4.73
N ALA A 204 13.13 -11.40 4.02
CA ALA A 204 14.09 -10.46 4.59
C ALA A 204 13.49 -9.60 5.71
N LEU A 205 12.23 -9.17 5.59
CA LEU A 205 11.52 -8.46 6.65
C LEU A 205 11.28 -9.35 7.89
N LEU A 206 10.97 -10.62 7.69
CA LEU A 206 10.85 -11.59 8.79
C LEU A 206 12.18 -11.74 9.54
N TYR A 207 13.30 -11.88 8.82
CA TYR A 207 14.61 -11.95 9.44
C TYR A 207 15.03 -10.65 10.11
N ARG A 208 14.65 -9.49 9.57
CA ARG A 208 14.83 -8.20 10.23
C ARG A 208 14.10 -8.13 11.57
N ALA A 209 12.87 -8.65 11.66
CA ALA A 209 12.13 -8.69 12.92
C ALA A 209 12.88 -9.51 14.00
N GLN A 210 13.62 -10.54 13.56
CA GLN A 210 14.49 -11.37 14.40
C GLN A 210 15.90 -10.79 14.59
N ARG A 211 16.22 -9.66 13.95
CA ARG A 211 17.58 -9.08 13.86
C ARG A 211 18.62 -10.00 13.22
N ASP A 212 18.18 -10.97 12.41
CA ASP A 212 19.04 -11.87 11.63
C ASP A 212 19.39 -11.23 10.27
N TYR A 213 20.24 -10.21 10.32
CA TYR A 213 20.62 -9.45 9.12
C TYR A 213 21.45 -10.29 8.13
N ASP A 214 22.16 -11.31 8.64
CA ASP A 214 23.02 -12.18 7.83
C ASP A 214 22.19 -13.05 6.88
N LYS A 215 20.97 -13.45 7.28
CA LYS A 215 20.00 -14.07 6.35
C LYS A 215 19.22 -13.06 5.52
N ALA A 216 18.94 -11.86 6.06
CA ALA A 216 18.10 -10.86 5.38
C ALA A 216 18.79 -10.21 4.16
N ILE A 217 20.06 -9.86 4.29
CA ILE A 217 20.79 -9.09 3.27
C ILE A 217 20.97 -9.87 1.96
N PRO A 218 21.41 -11.14 1.96
CA PRO A 218 21.55 -11.92 0.72
C PRO A 218 20.24 -12.04 -0.08
N LEU A 219 19.09 -12.07 0.60
CA LEU A 219 17.78 -12.09 -0.06
C LEU A 219 17.49 -10.76 -0.78
N LEU A 220 17.83 -9.63 -0.16
CA LEU A 220 17.66 -8.30 -0.76
C LEU A 220 18.68 -8.03 -1.87
N GLU A 221 19.91 -8.54 -1.74
CA GLU A 221 20.89 -8.53 -2.82
C GLU A 221 20.38 -9.33 -4.03
N ARG A 222 19.85 -10.54 -3.79
CA ARG A 222 19.22 -11.35 -4.84
C ARG A 222 18.03 -10.61 -5.48
N ALA A 223 17.16 -9.99 -4.68
CA ALA A 223 16.03 -9.21 -5.18
C ALA A 223 16.50 -8.04 -6.05
N LEU A 224 17.56 -7.33 -5.64
CA LEU A 224 18.19 -6.28 -6.45
C LEU A 224 18.74 -6.82 -7.76
N THR A 225 19.46 -7.96 -7.76
CA THR A 225 19.96 -8.59 -8.99
C THR A 225 18.84 -8.92 -9.98
N ILE A 226 17.73 -9.51 -9.51
CA ILE A 226 16.57 -9.83 -10.36
C ILE A 226 15.99 -8.54 -10.97
N THR A 227 15.79 -7.52 -10.14
CA THR A 227 15.23 -6.24 -10.56
C THR A 227 16.16 -5.53 -11.57
N THR A 228 17.48 -5.59 -11.35
CA THR A 228 18.51 -5.10 -12.27
C THR A 228 18.47 -5.81 -13.61
N LYS A 229 18.36 -7.15 -13.62
CA LYS A 229 18.25 -7.92 -14.86
C LYS A 229 17.00 -7.57 -15.66
N GLN A 230 15.89 -7.32 -14.97
CA GLN A 230 14.61 -7.00 -15.61
C GLN A 230 14.59 -5.60 -16.24
N TYR A 231 15.11 -4.59 -15.53
CA TYR A 231 14.92 -3.20 -15.92
C TYR A 231 16.19 -2.45 -16.33
N GLY A 232 17.38 -2.99 -16.06
CA GLY A 232 18.68 -2.35 -16.26
C GLY A 232 19.11 -1.44 -15.10
N ASP A 233 20.41 -1.13 -15.04
CA ASP A 233 21.10 -0.48 -13.91
C ASP A 233 20.66 0.96 -13.60
N GLU A 234 19.98 1.62 -14.54
CA GLU A 234 19.56 3.03 -14.41
C GLU A 234 18.03 3.19 -14.30
N SER A 235 17.28 2.10 -14.19
CA SER A 235 15.82 2.18 -14.19
C SER A 235 15.24 2.58 -12.84
N PRO A 236 14.19 3.43 -12.82
CA PRO A 236 13.36 3.66 -11.63
C PRO A 236 12.77 2.39 -11.00
N GLY A 237 12.70 1.28 -11.75
CA GLY A 237 12.28 -0.03 -11.21
C GLY A 237 13.16 -0.52 -10.06
N LEU A 238 14.43 -0.08 -9.98
CA LEU A 238 15.38 -0.48 -8.92
C LEU A 238 15.14 0.19 -7.57
N LEU A 239 14.39 1.30 -7.54
CA LEU A 239 14.30 2.16 -6.35
C LEU A 239 13.76 1.42 -5.12
N GLY A 240 12.84 0.46 -5.31
CA GLY A 240 12.33 -0.37 -4.22
C GLY A 240 13.42 -1.24 -3.60
N SER A 241 14.11 -2.03 -4.44
CA SER A 241 15.15 -2.98 -4.01
C SER A 241 16.37 -2.26 -3.41
N LEU A 242 16.82 -1.16 -4.00
CA LEU A 242 17.90 -0.32 -3.46
C LEU A 242 17.58 0.20 -2.06
N ASN A 243 16.38 0.75 -1.88
CA ASN A 243 15.96 1.31 -0.60
C ASN A 243 15.78 0.23 0.49
N ASN A 244 15.26 -0.95 0.13
CA ASN A 244 15.12 -2.06 1.07
C ASN A 244 16.49 -2.55 1.54
N LEU A 245 17.43 -2.78 0.62
CA LEU A 245 18.78 -3.23 0.95
C LEU A 245 19.53 -2.18 1.78
N ALA A 246 19.47 -0.89 1.39
CA ALA A 246 20.06 0.19 2.17
C ALA A 246 19.51 0.25 3.59
N SER A 247 18.18 0.14 3.76
CA SER A 247 17.56 0.12 5.08
C SER A 247 18.02 -1.06 5.93
N MET A 248 18.26 -2.22 5.31
CA MET A 248 18.75 -3.41 6.02
C MET A 248 20.20 -3.24 6.47
N LEU A 249 21.06 -2.71 5.60
CA LEU A 249 22.46 -2.41 5.91
C LEU A 249 22.61 -1.37 7.02
N VAL A 250 21.75 -0.34 7.04
CA VAL A 250 21.68 0.60 8.18
C VAL A 250 21.33 -0.12 9.47
N ALA A 251 20.36 -1.04 9.44
CA ALA A 251 19.93 -1.78 10.62
C ALA A 251 21.00 -2.78 11.13
N GLN A 252 21.80 -3.36 10.22
CA GLN A 252 22.95 -4.21 10.55
C GLN A 252 24.12 -3.41 11.15
N GLY A 253 24.21 -2.11 10.88
CA GLY A 253 25.32 -1.26 11.31
C GLY A 253 26.47 -1.17 10.29
N THR A 254 26.19 -1.38 9.01
CA THR A 254 27.15 -1.22 7.90
C THR A 254 26.76 -0.01 7.02
N PRO A 255 26.95 1.22 7.49
CA PRO A 255 26.38 2.42 6.86
C PRO A 255 27.00 2.77 5.51
N ASP A 256 28.26 2.44 5.26
CA ASP A 256 28.97 2.87 4.04
C ASP A 256 28.31 2.36 2.76
N LYS A 257 28.02 1.04 2.70
CA LYS A 257 27.28 0.45 1.56
C LYS A 257 25.86 1.02 1.44
N ALA A 258 25.21 1.35 2.56
CA ALA A 258 23.88 1.95 2.53
C ALA A 258 23.92 3.36 1.92
N GLU A 259 24.95 4.15 2.21
CA GLU A 259 25.14 5.48 1.61
C GLU A 259 25.26 5.39 0.09
N GLU A 260 26.05 4.43 -0.41
CA GLU A 260 26.23 4.19 -1.85
C GLU A 260 24.90 3.87 -2.54
N LEU A 261 24.10 2.95 -1.97
CA LEU A 261 22.80 2.57 -2.53
C LEU A 261 21.78 3.72 -2.49
N LEU A 262 21.75 4.51 -1.42
CA LEU A 262 20.87 5.68 -1.31
C LEU A 262 21.26 6.78 -2.32
N LYS A 263 22.56 7.01 -2.52
CA LYS A 263 23.06 7.91 -3.57
C LYS A 263 22.70 7.41 -4.96
N GLN A 264 22.85 6.12 -5.23
CA GLN A 264 22.44 5.51 -6.50
C GLN A 264 20.94 5.71 -6.74
N ALA A 265 20.09 5.45 -5.73
CA ALA A 265 18.65 5.68 -5.82
C ALA A 265 18.31 7.16 -6.11
N LEU A 266 19.00 8.10 -5.48
CA LEU A 266 18.83 9.54 -5.75
C LEU A 266 19.21 9.88 -7.20
N THR A 267 20.37 9.41 -7.69
CA THR A 267 20.83 9.64 -9.06
C THR A 267 19.88 9.07 -10.11
N ILE A 268 19.37 7.84 -9.91
CA ILE A 268 18.39 7.22 -10.82
C ILE A 268 17.10 8.07 -10.87
N THR A 269 16.63 8.50 -9.70
CA THR A 269 15.40 9.31 -9.58
C THR A 269 15.57 10.65 -10.30
N GLU A 270 16.70 11.33 -10.08
CA GLU A 270 17.01 12.60 -10.72
C GLU A 270 17.10 12.49 -12.24
N ARG A 271 17.84 11.51 -12.76
CA ARG A 271 17.98 11.30 -14.21
C ARG A 271 16.65 10.97 -14.89
N SER A 272 15.82 10.17 -14.22
CA SER A 272 14.57 9.67 -14.82
C SER A 272 13.45 10.71 -14.81
N PHE A 273 13.44 11.62 -13.82
CA PHE A 273 12.30 12.52 -13.60
C PHE A 273 12.65 14.01 -13.67
N GLY A 274 13.94 14.35 -13.66
CA GLY A 274 14.46 15.72 -13.66
C GLY A 274 14.71 16.28 -12.24
N PRO A 275 15.64 17.24 -12.09
CA PRO A 275 16.12 17.74 -10.79
C PRO A 275 15.06 18.47 -9.95
N GLU A 276 13.99 18.97 -10.57
CA GLU A 276 12.90 19.69 -9.86
C GLU A 276 11.66 18.81 -9.63
N ASN A 277 11.76 17.50 -9.85
CA ASN A 277 10.61 16.63 -9.74
C ASN A 277 10.33 16.24 -8.28
N PRO A 278 9.08 16.34 -7.78
CA PRO A 278 8.72 15.90 -6.43
C PRO A 278 9.04 14.44 -6.12
N ARG A 279 9.25 13.58 -7.12
CA ARG A 279 9.70 12.20 -6.91
C ARG A 279 11.08 12.12 -6.25
N LEU A 280 11.95 13.14 -6.40
CA LEU A 280 13.25 13.19 -5.74
C LEU A 280 13.16 13.36 -4.22
N VAL A 281 12.10 14.00 -3.74
CA VAL A 281 11.94 14.36 -2.32
C VAL A 281 12.07 13.15 -1.41
N ALA A 282 11.52 12.00 -1.81
CA ALA A 282 11.62 10.77 -1.04
C ALA A 282 13.07 10.29 -0.91
N SER A 283 13.84 10.30 -2.00
CA SER A 283 15.26 9.90 -2.02
C SER A 283 16.14 10.90 -1.26
N LEU A 284 15.91 12.21 -1.44
CA LEU A 284 16.59 13.27 -0.71
C LEU A 284 16.37 13.14 0.80
N THR A 285 15.11 12.96 1.22
CA THR A 285 14.75 12.84 2.64
C THR A 285 15.34 11.56 3.24
N LYS A 286 15.31 10.42 2.54
CA LYS A 286 15.93 9.17 3.00
C LYS A 286 17.44 9.31 3.21
N LEU A 287 18.15 9.92 2.26
CA LEU A 287 19.59 10.14 2.38
C LEU A 287 19.92 11.17 3.48
N ALA A 288 19.09 12.19 3.66
CA ALA A 288 19.24 13.15 4.76
C ALA A 288 19.01 12.49 6.13
N ASP A 289 17.99 11.66 6.26
CA ASP A 289 17.72 10.90 7.49
C ASP A 289 18.87 9.93 7.80
N PHE A 290 19.42 9.29 6.78
CA PHE A 290 20.63 8.46 6.91
C PHE A 290 21.79 9.29 7.50
N TYR A 291 22.12 10.44 6.93
CA TYR A 291 23.20 11.29 7.46
C TYR A 291 22.90 11.82 8.86
N ARG A 292 21.65 12.19 9.15
CA ARG A 292 21.23 12.66 10.47
C ARG A 292 21.43 11.57 11.54
N LEU A 293 21.07 10.33 11.25
CA LEU A 293 21.26 9.20 12.17
C LEU A 293 22.75 8.89 12.42
N GLN A 294 23.62 9.25 11.49
CA GLN A 294 25.09 9.14 11.63
C GLN A 294 25.73 10.40 12.22
N GLY A 295 24.95 11.40 12.64
CA GLY A 295 25.46 12.67 13.16
C GLY A 295 26.11 13.59 12.11
N GLN A 296 26.00 13.28 10.82
CA GLN A 296 26.56 14.06 9.72
C GLN A 296 25.58 15.17 9.29
N LEU A 297 25.24 16.06 10.23
CA LEU A 297 24.15 17.02 10.06
C LEU A 297 24.40 18.00 8.91
N GLU A 298 25.66 18.30 8.60
CA GLU A 298 26.08 19.19 7.51
C GLU A 298 25.79 18.59 6.13
N LYS A 299 25.81 17.27 5.99
CA LYS A 299 25.44 16.59 4.73
C LYS A 299 23.93 16.49 4.56
N ALA A 300 23.17 16.40 5.66
CA ALA A 300 21.72 16.30 5.64
C ALA A 300 21.03 17.63 5.28
N GLU A 301 21.58 18.76 5.74
CA GLU A 301 21.00 20.11 5.57
C GLU A 301 20.69 20.46 4.11
N PRO A 302 21.65 20.40 3.16
CA PRO A 302 21.37 20.77 1.77
C PRO A 302 20.32 19.86 1.10
N LEU A 303 20.23 18.59 1.50
CA LEU A 303 19.25 17.66 0.96
C LEU A 303 17.82 18.00 1.38
N LEU A 304 17.62 18.36 2.65
CA LEU A 304 16.30 18.75 3.17
C LEU A 304 15.87 20.13 2.67
N ILE A 305 16.81 21.07 2.50
CA ILE A 305 16.53 22.36 1.86
C ILE A 305 16.05 22.14 0.43
N SER A 306 16.78 21.37 -0.37
CA SER A 306 16.39 21.06 -1.75
C SER A 306 15.03 20.35 -1.83
N ALA A 307 14.79 19.39 -0.94
CA ALA A 307 13.50 18.70 -0.87
C ALA A 307 12.33 19.65 -0.52
N LEU A 308 12.56 20.62 0.36
CA LEU A 308 11.57 21.61 0.74
C LEU A 308 11.24 22.52 -0.45
N GLU A 309 12.27 23.08 -1.10
CA GLU A 309 12.16 23.95 -2.27
C GLU A 309 11.40 23.27 -3.42
N ILE A 310 11.71 22.00 -3.72
CA ILE A 310 11.01 21.23 -4.77
C ILE A 310 9.51 21.13 -4.48
N ASN A 311 9.14 20.78 -3.23
CA ASN A 311 7.74 20.63 -2.86
C ASN A 311 7.00 21.97 -2.82
N GLU A 312 7.61 23.01 -2.26
CA GLU A 312 7.03 24.36 -2.22
C GLU A 312 6.82 24.91 -3.64
N LYS A 313 7.80 24.76 -4.53
CA LYS A 313 7.68 25.18 -5.93
C LYS A 313 6.56 24.43 -6.67
N LYS A 314 6.40 23.13 -6.43
CA LYS A 314 5.39 22.32 -7.14
C LYS A 314 3.97 22.52 -6.60
N PHE A 315 3.81 22.52 -5.28
CA PHE A 315 2.51 22.41 -4.63
C PHE A 315 2.09 23.67 -3.87
N GLY A 316 3.01 24.60 -3.64
CA GLY A 316 2.82 25.76 -2.78
C GLY A 316 3.20 25.48 -1.30
N PRO A 317 3.50 26.53 -0.52
CA PRO A 317 4.06 26.41 0.82
C PRO A 317 3.10 25.87 1.90
N GLU A 318 1.80 25.82 1.61
CA GLU A 318 0.77 25.31 2.53
C GLU A 318 0.34 23.86 2.24
N HIS A 319 0.95 23.19 1.27
CA HIS A 319 0.55 21.84 0.87
C HIS A 319 1.06 20.78 1.86
N GLU A 320 0.27 19.73 2.11
CA GLU A 320 0.60 18.62 3.04
C GLU A 320 2.00 17.99 2.82
N LYS A 321 2.45 17.91 1.57
CA LYS A 321 3.77 17.38 1.20
C LYS A 321 4.92 18.27 1.69
N VAL A 322 4.69 19.56 1.93
CA VAL A 322 5.67 20.49 2.51
C VAL A 322 5.86 20.22 4.01
N ALA A 323 4.77 19.89 4.73
CA ALA A 323 4.79 19.72 6.19
C ALA A 323 5.81 18.67 6.67
N ASN A 324 5.89 17.52 5.99
CA ASN A 324 6.82 16.46 6.38
C ASN A 324 8.28 16.89 6.21
N VAL A 325 8.61 17.56 5.10
CA VAL A 325 9.99 18.01 4.84
C VAL A 325 10.36 19.17 5.76
N ALA A 326 9.44 20.11 5.99
CA ALA A 326 9.63 21.21 6.93
C ALA A 326 9.88 20.68 8.36
N ASN A 327 9.09 19.71 8.83
CA ASN A 327 9.32 19.07 10.14
C ASN A 327 10.68 18.37 10.22
N ASN A 328 11.12 17.69 9.16
CA ASN A 328 12.42 17.01 9.15
C ASN A 328 13.59 18.01 9.14
N LEU A 329 13.48 19.11 8.39
CA LEU A 329 14.48 20.19 8.41
C LEU A 329 14.50 20.91 9.77
N ALA A 330 13.34 21.11 10.39
CA ALA A 330 13.24 21.64 11.75
C ALA A 330 13.93 20.74 12.78
N LEU A 331 13.71 19.42 12.71
CA LEU A 331 14.41 18.44 13.54
C LEU A 331 15.92 18.48 13.31
N LEU A 332 16.37 18.60 12.06
CA LEU A 332 17.79 18.74 11.76
C LEU A 332 18.36 20.00 12.44
N TYR A 333 17.68 21.15 12.31
CA TYR A 333 18.11 22.38 12.97
C TYR A 333 18.06 22.30 14.49
N PHE A 334 17.10 21.57 15.06
CA PHE A 334 17.06 21.28 16.48
C PHE A 334 18.31 20.50 16.94
N PHE A 335 18.72 19.45 16.22
CA PHE A 335 19.93 18.68 16.54
C PHE A 335 21.24 19.47 16.32
N GLN A 336 21.21 20.48 15.45
CA GLN A 336 22.32 21.43 15.27
C GLN A 336 22.27 22.59 16.29
N GLU A 337 21.33 22.59 17.24
CA GLU A 337 21.08 23.67 18.21
C GLU A 337 20.74 25.04 17.55
N LYS A 338 20.34 25.03 16.27
CA LYS A 338 19.90 26.22 15.51
C LYS A 338 18.40 26.46 15.74
N TYR A 339 18.00 26.62 17.00
CA TYR A 339 16.59 26.71 17.42
C TYR A 339 15.78 27.81 16.71
N ALA A 340 16.40 28.96 16.46
CA ALA A 340 15.77 30.07 15.74
C ALA A 340 15.38 29.72 14.28
N LYS A 341 16.07 28.75 13.66
CA LYS A 341 15.70 28.22 12.33
C LYS A 341 14.68 27.10 12.42
N ALA A 342 14.69 26.32 13.50
CA ALA A 342 13.78 25.19 13.69
C ALA A 342 12.34 25.65 13.96
N GLU A 343 12.15 26.68 14.80
CA GLU A 343 10.84 27.15 15.23
C GLU A 343 9.86 27.47 14.09
N PRO A 344 10.21 28.33 13.10
CA PRO A 344 9.28 28.66 12.03
C PRO A 344 8.88 27.43 11.20
N LEU A 345 9.77 26.46 11.03
CA LEU A 345 9.51 25.24 10.27
C LEU A 345 8.60 24.26 11.04
N PHE A 346 8.76 24.12 12.36
CA PHE A 346 7.80 23.37 13.18
C PHE A 346 6.42 24.02 13.17
N ALA A 347 6.35 25.34 13.29
CA ALA A 347 5.10 26.10 13.24
C ALA A 347 4.41 25.96 11.86
N GLN A 348 5.17 26.03 10.76
CA GLN A 348 4.66 25.80 9.42
C GLN A 348 4.10 24.39 9.27
N ALA A 349 4.88 23.36 9.65
CA ALA A 349 4.44 21.96 9.56
C ALA A 349 3.17 21.69 10.39
N LEU A 350 3.09 22.25 11.61
CA LEU A 350 1.92 22.14 12.47
C LEU A 350 0.69 22.77 11.83
N THR A 351 0.81 23.99 11.32
CA THR A 351 -0.28 24.73 10.67
C THR A 351 -0.84 23.97 9.47
N ILE A 352 0.04 23.42 8.63
CA ILE A 352 -0.36 22.63 7.46
C ILE A 352 -1.07 21.35 7.91
N ASN A 353 -0.48 20.59 8.83
CA ASN A 353 -1.06 19.32 9.29
C ASN A 353 -2.42 19.53 9.96
N GLU A 354 -2.62 20.58 10.75
CA GLU A 354 -3.93 20.92 11.33
C GLU A 354 -4.96 21.27 10.27
N LYS A 355 -4.58 22.07 9.27
CA LYS A 355 -5.47 22.48 8.19
C LYS A 355 -5.90 21.30 7.32
N THR A 356 -4.99 20.38 7.03
CA THR A 356 -5.26 19.25 6.13
C THR A 356 -5.91 18.07 6.82
N LEU A 357 -5.44 17.70 8.01
CA LEU A 357 -5.81 16.45 8.68
C LEU A 357 -6.80 16.68 9.83
N GLY A 358 -7.00 17.93 10.24
CA GLY A 358 -7.74 18.27 11.45
C GLY A 358 -6.84 18.26 12.69
N LYS A 359 -7.30 18.95 13.73
CA LYS A 359 -6.51 19.22 14.95
C LYS A 359 -6.22 17.99 15.79
N GLU A 360 -7.06 16.97 15.71
CA GLU A 360 -6.97 15.75 16.53
C GLU A 360 -6.29 14.58 15.81
N HIS A 361 -5.70 14.81 14.64
CA HIS A 361 -5.09 13.72 13.87
C HIS A 361 -3.76 13.25 14.51
N PRO A 362 -3.43 11.94 14.54
CA PRO A 362 -2.18 11.43 15.13
C PRO A 362 -0.89 12.04 14.56
N ILE A 363 -0.89 12.41 13.27
CA ILE A 363 0.25 13.13 12.65
C ILE A 363 0.45 14.52 13.28
N VAL A 364 -0.62 15.22 13.67
CA VAL A 364 -0.53 16.50 14.39
C VAL A 364 0.12 16.30 15.76
N ALA A 365 -0.29 15.27 16.52
CA ALA A 365 0.37 14.92 17.78
C ALA A 365 1.87 14.66 17.61
N ARG A 366 2.28 13.97 16.54
CA ARG A 366 3.71 13.75 16.23
C ARG A 366 4.46 15.07 15.96
N THR A 367 3.87 15.99 15.19
CA THR A 367 4.48 17.31 14.95
C THR A 367 4.56 18.13 16.24
N LEU A 368 3.52 18.10 17.06
CA LEU A 368 3.50 18.76 18.37
C LEU A 368 4.61 18.22 19.29
N LYS A 369 4.84 16.90 19.34
CA LYS A 369 5.92 16.31 20.15
C LYS A 369 7.29 16.87 19.80
N ASN A 370 7.57 17.03 18.50
CA ASN A 370 8.84 17.62 18.06
C ASN A 370 8.92 19.11 18.44
N TYR A 371 7.81 19.85 18.33
CA TYR A 371 7.78 21.26 18.70
C TYR A 371 7.90 21.46 20.22
N VAL A 372 7.25 20.61 21.04
CA VAL A 372 7.42 20.58 22.50
C VAL A 372 8.88 20.41 22.89
N ALA A 373 9.61 19.51 22.22
CA ALA A 373 11.04 19.31 22.48
C ALA A 373 11.82 20.62 22.28
N LEU A 374 11.52 21.39 21.22
CA LEU A 374 12.09 22.72 21.00
C LEU A 374 11.69 23.72 22.08
N LEU A 375 10.41 23.78 22.47
CA LEU A 375 9.92 24.70 23.50
C LEU A 375 10.61 24.45 24.85
N LYS A 376 10.78 23.19 25.25
CA LYS A 376 11.53 22.82 26.46
C LYS A 376 13.00 23.23 26.36
N ARG A 377 13.66 23.01 25.22
CA ARG A 377 15.06 23.45 25.00
C ARG A 377 15.22 24.97 25.01
N THR A 378 14.15 25.72 24.77
CA THR A 378 14.14 27.19 24.78
C THR A 378 13.53 27.79 26.06
N ASN A 379 13.37 26.99 27.12
CA ASN A 379 12.81 27.38 28.43
C ASN A 379 11.37 27.96 28.35
N ARG A 380 10.56 27.44 27.44
CA ARG A 380 9.16 27.83 27.24
C ARG A 380 8.22 26.74 27.75
N ASP A 381 8.43 26.31 28.99
CA ASP A 381 7.72 25.15 29.56
C ASP A 381 6.21 25.33 29.60
N LYS A 382 5.72 26.55 29.85
CA LYS A 382 4.27 26.85 29.82
C LYS A 382 3.65 26.63 28.45
N ASP A 383 4.35 26.99 27.38
CA ASP A 383 3.87 26.76 26.01
C ASP A 383 3.94 25.26 25.68
N ALA A 384 4.98 24.58 26.15
CA ALA A 384 5.14 23.14 26.01
C ALA A 384 4.00 22.37 26.69
N GLU A 385 3.63 22.74 27.92
CA GLU A 385 2.54 22.12 28.69
C GLU A 385 1.20 22.17 27.94
N ILE A 386 0.90 23.27 27.22
CA ILE A 386 -0.31 23.40 26.41
C ILE A 386 -0.32 22.35 25.28
N PHE A 387 0.80 22.20 24.59
CA PHE A 387 0.92 21.20 23.52
C PHE A 387 0.96 19.77 24.06
N GLU A 388 1.57 19.51 25.22
CA GLU A 388 1.58 18.21 25.87
C GLU A 388 0.18 17.76 26.30
N ALA A 389 -0.62 18.67 26.88
CA ALA A 389 -2.01 18.38 27.22
C ALA A 389 -2.83 18.00 25.98
N ARG A 390 -2.59 18.67 24.84
CA ARG A 390 -3.25 18.35 23.58
C ARG A 390 -2.79 17.02 22.99
N ILE A 391 -1.48 16.72 23.02
CA ILE A 391 -0.95 15.42 22.59
C ILE A 391 -1.64 14.29 23.37
N ALA A 392 -1.76 14.43 24.70
CA ALA A 392 -2.41 13.44 25.54
C ALA A 392 -3.89 13.23 25.19
N SER A 393 -4.61 14.30 24.84
CA SER A 393 -6.01 14.21 24.35
C SER A 393 -6.10 13.40 23.06
N ILE A 394 -5.23 13.70 22.08
CA ILE A 394 -5.22 13.02 20.78
C ILE A 394 -4.93 11.52 20.96
N GLU A 395 -3.98 11.17 21.82
CA GLU A 395 -3.56 9.78 22.04
C GLU A 395 -4.57 8.95 22.84
N GLN A 396 -5.48 9.58 23.59
CA GLN A 396 -6.55 8.88 24.30
C GLN A 396 -7.74 8.54 23.38
N GLU A 397 -7.88 9.27 22.27
CA GLU A 397 -8.98 9.10 21.30
C GLU A 397 -8.60 8.21 20.10
N SER A 398 -7.33 7.85 19.96
CA SER A 398 -6.75 7.02 18.89
C SER A 398 -6.45 5.60 19.33
#